data_AF-A0A6P0XW07-F1
#
_entry.id   AF-A0A6P0XW07-F1
#
_cell.length_a   1.000
_cell.length_b   1.000
_cell.length_c   1.000
_cell.angle_alpha   90.00
_cell.angle_beta   90.00
_cell.angle_gamma   90.00
#
_symmetry.space_group_name_H-M   'P 1'
#
loop_
_entity.id
_entity.type
_entity.pdbx_description
1 polymer ?
#
loop_
_entity_poly.entity_id
_entity_poly.type
_entity_poly.pdbx_seq_one_letter_code
_entity_poly.pdbx_strand_id
1 'polypeptide(L)'
;MLRKLTVLFMCLTLCWTTVACGSSNTTSYQNSNPNISSNPIKQNRNQVTQGQYPVQQATYNDANGEYTLMLLNTPAGTPPMYSTTDLQMASLTEEEIQEGKTNYTEINGNQASLHIKPDFKIEYVHNVTETQTDPQTGRQETIIVRRESNFWTPFAGAIAGQVVGGAISNMLFRPQYYVPPVYQPGGVMTGYGGYGNSYDQAVNRYQERYQAPPAAVKNRQTLRATGVTNSTRSNNTR
;
A
#
# COMPACT_ATOMS: atom_id res chain seq x y z
N MET A 1 -10.46 -51.25 -38.57
CA MET A 1 -10.71 -51.72 -37.19
C MET A 1 -9.73 -51.17 -36.13
N LEU A 2 -8.65 -50.45 -36.48
CA LEU A 2 -7.66 -49.96 -35.50
C LEU A 2 -7.96 -48.57 -34.89
N ARG A 3 -8.86 -47.79 -35.52
CA ARG A 3 -9.21 -46.42 -35.05
C ARG A 3 -10.24 -46.36 -33.93
N LYS A 4 -10.99 -47.44 -33.69
CA LYS A 4 -12.01 -47.50 -32.62
C LYS A 4 -11.42 -47.97 -31.28
N LEU A 5 -10.28 -48.67 -31.31
CA LEU A 5 -9.63 -49.20 -30.11
C LEU A 5 -8.85 -48.12 -29.34
N THR A 6 -8.33 -47.09 -30.04
CA THR A 6 -7.61 -45.97 -29.43
C THR A 6 -8.52 -45.02 -28.64
N VAL A 7 -9.78 -44.85 -29.06
CA VAL A 7 -10.75 -44.00 -28.33
C VAL A 7 -11.15 -44.65 -27.01
N LEU A 8 -11.29 -45.98 -26.97
CA LEU A 8 -11.62 -46.71 -25.74
C LEU A 8 -10.49 -46.61 -24.71
N PHE A 9 -9.23 -46.66 -25.14
CA PHE A 9 -8.07 -46.54 -24.26
C PHE A 9 -7.88 -45.13 -23.70
N MET A 10 -8.31 -44.09 -24.43
CA MET A 10 -8.15 -42.70 -23.98
C MET A 10 -9.19 -42.28 -22.93
N CYS A 11 -10.39 -42.90 -22.91
CA CYS A 11 -11.38 -42.67 -21.85
C CYS A 11 -11.06 -43.43 -20.56
N LEU A 12 -10.39 -44.58 -20.65
CA LEU A 12 -10.12 -45.42 -19.48
C LEU A 12 -8.97 -44.89 -18.59
N THR A 13 -8.05 -44.08 -19.13
CA THR A 13 -6.97 -43.46 -18.36
C THR A 13 -7.37 -42.19 -17.62
N LEU A 14 -8.54 -41.60 -17.93
CA LEU A 14 -8.99 -40.36 -17.29
C LEU A 14 -9.79 -40.57 -15.99
N CYS A 15 -10.20 -41.81 -15.69
CA CYS A 15 -11.04 -42.12 -14.53
C CYS A 15 -10.28 -42.61 -13.28
N TRP A 16 -8.94 -42.55 -13.26
CA TRP A 16 -8.14 -43.13 -12.16
C TRP A 16 -7.18 -42.16 -11.45
N THR A 17 -7.65 -40.96 -11.13
CA THR A 17 -6.92 -40.06 -10.19
C THR A 17 -7.83 -39.47 -9.11
N THR A 18 -8.45 -40.34 -8.31
CA THR A 18 -8.89 -40.04 -6.94
C THR A 18 -8.52 -41.30 -6.14
N VAL A 19 -7.74 -41.30 -5.07
CA VAL A 19 -7.83 -40.58 -3.79
C VAL A 19 -6.45 -40.67 -3.09
N ALA A 20 -5.93 -39.59 -2.49
CA ALA A 20 -5.12 -39.64 -1.25
C ALA A 20 -4.60 -38.25 -0.84
N CYS A 21 -5.33 -37.58 0.06
CA CYS A 21 -4.84 -36.99 1.32
C CYS A 21 -5.86 -35.98 1.82
N GLY A 22 -6.86 -36.50 2.55
CA GLY A 22 -7.55 -35.70 3.54
C GLY A 22 -6.57 -35.40 4.68
N SER A 23 -6.09 -34.17 4.74
CA SER A 23 -5.58 -33.57 5.95
C SER A 23 -6.41 -32.34 6.22
N SER A 24 -7.34 -32.46 7.15
CA SER A 24 -8.08 -31.36 7.75
C SER A 24 -7.10 -30.52 8.57
N ASN A 25 -6.26 -29.74 7.90
CA ASN A 25 -5.52 -28.67 8.55
C ASN A 25 -6.53 -27.55 8.80
N THR A 26 -7.15 -27.61 9.98
CA THR A 26 -7.70 -26.42 10.62
C THR A 26 -6.52 -25.53 10.97
N THR A 27 -6.00 -24.80 9.98
CA THR A 27 -5.28 -23.55 10.24
C THR A 27 -6.32 -22.59 10.79
N SER A 28 -6.54 -22.71 12.10
CA SER A 28 -6.90 -21.58 12.92
C SER A 28 -5.83 -20.54 12.61
N TYR A 29 -6.19 -19.54 11.79
CA TYR A 29 -5.47 -18.29 11.79
C TYR A 29 -5.64 -17.76 13.20
N GLN A 30 -4.68 -18.11 14.07
CA GLN A 30 -4.44 -17.34 15.27
C GLN A 30 -4.18 -15.95 14.75
N ASN A 31 -5.20 -15.12 14.91
CA ASN A 31 -5.17 -13.70 14.78
C ASN A 31 -4.17 -13.23 15.84
N SER A 32 -2.90 -13.37 15.50
CA SER A 32 -1.75 -12.92 16.25
C SER A 32 -1.80 -11.43 16.11
N ASN A 33 -2.69 -10.80 16.90
CA ASN A 33 -2.66 -9.38 17.13
C ASN A 33 -1.24 -9.11 17.63
N PRO A 34 -0.33 -8.52 16.83
CA PRO A 34 0.92 -8.11 17.42
C PRO A 34 0.50 -7.03 18.39
N ASN A 35 0.60 -7.34 19.68
CA ASN A 35 0.49 -6.36 20.75
C ASN A 35 1.73 -5.48 20.60
N ILE A 36 1.71 -4.62 19.59
CA ILE A 36 2.68 -3.56 19.38
C ILE A 36 2.38 -2.61 20.51
N SER A 37 3.11 -2.81 21.60
CA SER A 37 3.34 -1.80 22.62
C SER A 37 3.49 -0.47 21.89
N SER A 38 2.57 0.45 22.15
CA SER A 38 2.58 1.82 21.69
C SER A 38 3.74 2.57 22.36
N ASN A 39 4.97 2.14 22.09
CA ASN A 39 6.11 2.99 22.26
C ASN A 39 5.97 4.11 21.23
N PRO A 40 6.11 5.40 21.63
CA PRO A 40 6.08 6.48 20.68
C PRO A 40 7.15 6.18 19.63
N ILE A 41 6.71 6.06 18.37
CA ILE A 41 7.57 5.88 17.22
C ILE A 41 8.57 7.03 17.28
N LYS A 42 9.80 6.77 17.73
CA LYS A 42 10.93 7.60 17.33
C LYS A 42 10.82 7.61 15.82
N GLN A 43 10.41 8.73 15.24
CA GLN A 43 10.42 8.89 13.79
C GLN A 43 11.81 8.46 13.35
N ASN A 44 11.91 7.28 12.75
CA ASN A 44 13.13 6.84 12.13
C ASN A 44 13.30 7.83 10.99
N ARG A 45 14.07 8.88 11.24
CA ARG A 45 14.45 9.84 10.22
C ARG A 45 15.01 9.00 9.09
N ASN A 46 14.42 9.11 7.90
CA ASN A 46 14.93 8.42 6.73
C ASN A 46 16.43 8.67 6.64
N GLN A 47 17.20 7.60 6.72
CA GLN A 47 18.65 7.70 6.82
C GLN A 47 19.30 7.79 5.43
N VAL A 48 18.62 7.30 4.39
CA VAL A 48 18.95 7.58 3.01
C VAL A 48 18.38 8.93 2.60
N THR A 49 19.25 9.81 2.09
CA THR A 49 18.87 11.17 1.67
C THR A 49 19.00 11.38 0.17
N GLN A 50 19.67 10.47 -0.54
CA GLN A 50 19.80 10.55 -1.99
C GLN A 50 20.10 9.17 -2.59
N GLY A 51 19.69 8.97 -3.83
CA GLY A 51 20.06 7.81 -4.63
C GLY A 51 18.86 7.03 -5.15
N GLN A 52 19.17 6.00 -5.94
CA GLN A 52 18.19 5.09 -6.52
C GLN A 52 18.33 3.72 -5.87
N TYR A 53 17.25 3.22 -5.30
CA TYR A 53 17.24 1.97 -4.55
C TYR A 53 16.17 1.02 -5.10
N PRO A 54 16.51 -0.24 -5.43
CA PRO A 54 15.49 -1.22 -5.79
C PRO A 54 14.51 -1.41 -4.62
N VAL A 55 13.23 -1.61 -4.95
CA VAL A 55 12.16 -1.76 -3.96
C VAL A 55 11.66 -3.19 -4.00
N GLN A 56 11.70 -3.84 -2.83
CA GLN A 56 11.20 -5.21 -2.70
C GLN A 56 9.73 -5.24 -2.28
N GLN A 57 9.31 -4.30 -1.41
CA GLN A 57 7.96 -4.20 -0.86
C GLN A 57 7.60 -2.74 -0.59
N ALA A 58 6.32 -2.42 -0.67
CA ALA A 58 5.76 -1.13 -0.29
C ALA A 58 4.45 -1.35 0.45
N THR A 59 4.23 -0.58 1.50
CA THR A 59 3.00 -0.58 2.30
C THR A 59 2.47 0.85 2.40
N TYR A 60 1.16 1.03 2.29
CA TYR A 60 0.44 2.28 2.53
C TYR A 60 -0.49 2.12 3.71
N ASN A 61 -0.38 3.00 4.70
CA ASN A 61 -1.21 3.00 5.90
C ASN A 61 -2.23 4.14 5.87
N ASP A 62 -3.51 3.81 5.82
CA ASP A 62 -4.58 4.82 5.71
C ASP A 62 -4.98 5.48 7.04
N ALA A 63 -4.30 5.17 8.16
CA ALA A 63 -4.47 5.93 9.39
C ALA A 63 -3.90 7.35 9.24
N ASN A 64 -2.78 7.48 8.53
CA ASN A 64 -2.02 8.72 8.42
C ASN A 64 -1.55 9.03 6.99
N GLY A 65 -1.72 8.11 6.03
CA GLY A 65 -1.25 8.25 4.64
C GLY A 65 0.25 8.00 4.48
N GLU A 66 0.88 7.30 5.41
CA GLU A 66 2.30 6.98 5.37
C GLU A 66 2.56 5.77 4.46
N TYR A 67 3.52 5.95 3.56
CA TYR A 67 4.15 4.88 2.81
C TYR A 67 5.36 4.38 3.56
N THR A 68 5.56 3.06 3.57
CA THR A 68 6.77 2.41 4.06
C THR A 68 7.33 1.51 2.96
N LEU A 69 8.58 1.77 2.57
CA LEU A 69 9.26 1.12 1.45
C LEU A 69 10.42 0.28 1.99
N MET A 70 10.51 -0.96 1.53
CA MET A 70 11.67 -1.82 1.81
C MET A 70 12.67 -1.68 0.66
N LEU A 71 13.70 -0.88 0.91
CA LEU A 71 14.79 -0.58 -0.01
C LEU A 71 15.85 -1.68 0.03
N LEU A 72 16.37 -2.03 -1.13
CA LEU A 72 17.53 -2.90 -1.28
C LEU A 72 18.78 -2.07 -1.55
N ASN A 73 19.94 -2.64 -1.24
CA ASN A 73 21.25 -2.03 -1.48
C ASN A 73 21.42 -0.66 -0.81
N THR A 74 20.83 -0.47 0.37
CA THR A 74 21.13 0.69 1.21
C THR A 74 22.60 0.64 1.67
N PRO A 75 23.24 1.80 1.95
CA PRO A 75 24.60 1.83 2.47
C PRO A 75 24.77 0.99 3.75
N ALA A 76 25.97 0.47 3.97
CA ALA A 76 26.25 -0.32 5.17
C ALA A 76 25.93 0.46 6.45
N GLY A 77 25.19 -0.16 7.36
CA GLY A 77 24.74 0.48 8.59
C GLY A 77 23.43 1.29 8.46
N THR A 78 22.88 1.42 7.25
CA THR A 78 21.62 2.14 6.99
C THR A 78 20.44 1.17 6.94
N PRO A 79 19.39 1.36 7.77
CA PRO A 79 18.19 0.53 7.73
C PRO A 79 17.52 0.51 6.35
N PRO A 80 16.93 -0.63 5.93
CA PRO A 80 16.30 -0.75 4.61
C PRO A 80 14.92 -0.09 4.54
N MET A 81 14.35 0.32 5.68
CA MET A 81 13.01 0.90 5.73
C MET A 81 13.04 2.41 5.50
N TYR A 82 12.28 2.88 4.52
CA TYR A 82 12.07 4.29 4.22
C TYR A 82 10.59 4.64 4.38
N SER A 83 10.27 5.63 5.20
CA SER A 83 8.89 6.02 5.51
C SER A 83 8.61 7.47 5.12
N THR A 84 7.53 7.72 4.40
CA THR A 84 7.16 9.08 3.97
C THR A 84 5.65 9.22 3.80
N THR A 85 5.10 10.39 4.10
CA THR A 85 3.72 10.77 3.70
C THR A 85 3.68 11.52 2.38
N ASP A 86 4.84 11.75 1.77
CA ASP A 86 5.06 12.59 0.60
C ASP A 86 5.71 11.78 -0.53
N LEU A 87 5.07 10.67 -0.91
CA LEU A 87 5.54 9.78 -1.97
C LEU A 87 4.87 10.14 -3.29
N GLN A 88 5.69 10.42 -4.30
CA GLN A 88 5.23 10.43 -5.70
C GLN A 88 5.40 9.04 -6.30
N MET A 89 4.60 8.70 -7.30
CA MET A 89 4.72 7.45 -8.03
C MET A 89 4.73 7.68 -9.54
N ALA A 90 5.35 6.76 -10.25
CA ALA A 90 5.31 6.67 -11.70
C ALA A 90 5.27 5.19 -12.10
N SER A 91 4.59 4.89 -13.21
CA SER A 91 4.72 3.61 -13.85
C SER A 91 6.07 3.55 -14.58
N LEU A 92 6.72 2.40 -14.56
CA LEU A 92 7.78 2.10 -15.53
C LEU A 92 7.17 1.98 -16.92
N THR A 93 7.90 2.40 -17.95
CA THR A 93 7.51 2.17 -19.34
C THR A 93 7.79 0.73 -19.76
N GLU A 94 7.19 0.28 -20.86
CA GLU A 94 7.44 -1.05 -21.40
C GLU A 94 8.90 -1.19 -21.86
N GLU A 95 9.46 -0.14 -22.45
CA GLU A 95 10.87 -0.09 -22.87
C GLU A 95 11.81 -0.25 -21.66
N GLU A 96 11.55 0.48 -20.57
CA GLU A 96 12.32 0.34 -19.33
C GLU A 96 12.25 -1.08 -18.74
N ILE A 97 11.08 -1.71 -18.81
CA ILE A 97 10.88 -3.08 -18.33
C ILE A 97 11.65 -4.08 -19.21
N GLN A 98 11.63 -3.89 -20.54
CA GLN A 98 12.38 -4.71 -21.50
C GLN A 98 13.89 -4.54 -21.36
N GLU A 99 14.36 -3.36 -20.97
CA GLU A 99 15.75 -3.10 -20.57
C GLU A 99 16.13 -3.71 -19.22
N GLY A 100 15.18 -4.36 -18.54
CA GLY A 100 15.41 -5.07 -17.29
C GLY A 100 15.25 -4.22 -16.03
N LYS A 101 14.71 -2.99 -16.11
CA LYS A 101 14.44 -2.19 -14.91
C LYS A 101 13.43 -2.89 -14.01
N THR A 102 13.75 -2.89 -12.71
CA THR A 102 12.87 -3.37 -11.64
C THR A 102 12.22 -2.20 -10.92
N ASN A 103 11.32 -2.47 -9.99
CA ASN A 103 10.77 -1.42 -9.12
C ASN A 103 11.89 -0.72 -8.36
N TYR A 104 11.88 0.60 -8.31
CA TYR A 104 12.88 1.39 -7.61
C TYR A 104 12.28 2.65 -6.99
N THR A 105 12.93 3.17 -5.96
CA THR A 105 12.65 4.51 -5.43
C THR A 105 13.86 5.39 -5.71
N GLU A 106 13.61 6.53 -6.31
CA GLU A 106 14.57 7.63 -6.37
C GLU A 106 14.30 8.57 -5.20
N ILE A 107 15.35 8.89 -4.45
CA ILE A 107 15.31 9.75 -3.27
C ILE A 107 16.20 10.96 -3.56
N ASN A 108 15.69 12.15 -3.29
CA ASN A 108 16.43 13.41 -3.39
C ASN A 108 16.02 14.34 -2.24
N GLY A 109 16.86 14.39 -1.21
CA GLY A 109 16.58 15.09 0.03
C GLY A 109 15.33 14.52 0.72
N ASN A 110 14.27 15.31 0.76
CA ASN A 110 13.00 14.94 1.39
C ASN A 110 11.99 14.38 0.38
N GLN A 111 12.26 14.47 -0.92
CA GLN A 111 11.36 14.00 -1.96
C GLN A 111 11.73 12.57 -2.36
N ALA A 112 10.71 11.72 -2.49
CA ALA A 112 10.85 10.37 -3.00
C ALA A 112 9.87 10.12 -4.13
N SER A 113 10.33 9.46 -5.18
CA SER A 113 9.48 8.96 -6.27
C SER A 113 9.67 7.47 -6.45
N LEU A 114 8.58 6.71 -6.30
CA LEU A 114 8.51 5.27 -6.48
C LEU A 114 8.12 4.95 -7.93
N HIS A 115 9.02 4.31 -8.65
CA HIS A 115 8.83 3.85 -10.02
C HIS A 115 8.57 2.35 -10.01
N ILE A 116 7.39 1.95 -10.47
CA ILE A 116 6.89 0.58 -10.31
C ILE A 116 6.32 0.03 -11.59
N LYS A 117 6.45 -1.30 -11.75
CA LYS A 117 5.78 -2.03 -12.81
C LYS A 117 4.26 -1.98 -12.62
N PRO A 118 3.47 -2.11 -13.70
CA PRO A 118 2.00 -2.07 -13.61
C PRO A 118 1.37 -3.14 -12.70
N ASP A 119 2.06 -4.27 -12.52
CA ASP A 119 1.64 -5.41 -11.71
C ASP A 119 2.13 -5.34 -10.25
N PHE A 120 2.96 -4.36 -9.90
CA PHE A 120 3.47 -4.20 -8.55
C PHE A 120 2.35 -3.87 -7.56
N LYS A 121 2.30 -4.65 -6.48
CA LYS A 121 1.30 -4.52 -5.42
C LYS A 121 1.88 -3.77 -4.23
N ILE A 122 1.22 -2.69 -3.86
CA ILE A 122 1.45 -1.98 -2.60
C ILE A 122 0.51 -2.60 -1.58
N GLU A 123 1.02 -3.08 -0.45
CA GLU A 123 0.16 -3.50 0.66
C GLU A 123 -0.64 -2.30 1.16
N TYR A 124 -1.94 -2.46 1.34
CA TYR A 124 -2.82 -1.43 1.87
C TYR A 124 -3.29 -1.85 3.25
N VAL A 125 -2.90 -1.09 4.27
CA VAL A 125 -3.35 -1.26 5.65
C VAL A 125 -4.52 -0.32 5.87
N HIS A 126 -5.71 -0.91 5.95
CA HIS A 126 -6.96 -0.23 6.26
C HIS A 126 -7.19 -0.19 7.77
N ASN A 127 -7.43 1.00 8.32
CA ASN A 127 -7.70 1.22 9.74
C ASN A 127 -9.17 1.61 9.89
N VAL A 128 -9.95 0.65 10.36
CA VAL A 128 -11.37 0.85 10.66
C VAL A 128 -11.47 1.70 11.92
N THR A 129 -12.14 2.85 11.79
CA THR A 129 -12.31 3.81 12.87
C THR A 129 -13.75 3.84 13.38
N GLU A 130 -13.91 3.88 14.70
CA GLU A 130 -15.21 4.03 15.37
C GLU A 130 -15.14 5.15 16.41
N THR A 131 -16.27 5.85 16.59
CA THR A 131 -16.40 6.86 17.64
C THR A 131 -16.93 6.20 18.91
N GLN A 132 -16.13 6.19 19.96
CA GLN A 132 -16.47 5.66 21.27
C GLN A 132 -16.48 6.78 22.32
N THR A 133 -17.39 6.70 23.28
CA THR A 133 -17.36 7.58 24.46
C THR A 133 -16.33 7.05 25.45
N ASP A 134 -15.34 7.87 25.78
CA ASP A 134 -14.35 7.56 26.82
C ASP A 134 -15.05 7.46 28.19
N PRO A 135 -15.00 6.30 28.87
CA PRO A 135 -15.65 6.12 30.17
C PRO A 135 -15.03 6.97 31.28
N GLN A 136 -13.81 7.45 31.12
CA GLN A 136 -13.12 8.29 32.12
C GLN A 136 -13.44 9.76 31.97
N THR A 137 -13.56 10.26 30.73
CA THR A 137 -13.73 11.70 30.45
C THR A 137 -15.12 12.07 29.93
N GLY A 138 -15.93 11.08 29.54
CA GLY A 138 -17.25 11.29 28.92
C GLY A 138 -17.20 11.92 27.52
N ARG A 139 -16.00 12.09 26.95
CA ARG A 139 -15.81 12.71 25.63
C ARG A 139 -15.92 11.66 24.52
N GLN A 140 -16.41 12.07 23.36
CA GLN A 140 -16.38 11.23 22.16
C GLN A 140 -14.98 11.22 21.55
N GLU A 141 -14.50 10.03 21.19
CA GLU A 141 -13.17 9.81 20.64
C GLU A 141 -13.22 8.86 19.46
N THR A 142 -12.50 9.16 18.39
CA THR A 142 -12.35 8.24 17.26
C THR A 142 -11.11 7.37 17.48
N ILE A 143 -11.32 6.06 17.57
CA ILE A 143 -10.26 5.06 17.79
C ILE A 143 -10.21 4.06 16.63
N ILE A 144 -9.06 3.42 16.45
CA ILE A 144 -8.90 2.30 15.51
C ILE A 144 -9.36 1.04 16.23
N VAL A 145 -10.45 0.43 15.76
CA VAL A 145 -11.01 -0.80 16.35
C VAL A 145 -10.53 -2.07 15.66
N ARG A 146 -10.12 -1.94 14.40
CA ARG A 146 -9.69 -3.07 13.58
C ARG A 146 -8.74 -2.60 12.49
N ARG A 147 -7.77 -3.45 12.16
CA ARG A 147 -6.92 -3.30 10.98
C ARG A 147 -7.22 -4.42 10.00
N GLU A 148 -7.34 -4.06 8.73
CA GLU A 148 -7.55 -4.98 7.63
C GLU A 148 -6.44 -4.77 6.60
N SER A 149 -5.91 -5.86 6.05
CA SER A 149 -4.88 -5.80 5.01
C SER A 149 -5.48 -6.14 3.66
N ASN A 150 -5.11 -5.36 2.65
CA ASN A 150 -5.41 -5.62 1.24
C ASN A 150 -4.21 -5.23 0.37
N PHE A 151 -4.36 -5.24 -0.94
CA PHE A 151 -3.36 -4.77 -1.89
C PHE A 151 -3.92 -3.71 -2.81
N TRP A 152 -3.05 -2.84 -3.27
CA TRP A 152 -3.33 -1.76 -4.19
C TRP A 152 -2.34 -1.79 -5.37
N THR A 153 -2.86 -1.73 -6.59
CA THR A 153 -2.08 -1.66 -7.83
C THR A 153 -2.44 -0.39 -8.61
N PRO A 154 -1.72 0.74 -8.39
CA PRO A 154 -2.10 2.05 -8.92
C PRO A 154 -2.14 2.12 -10.45
N PHE A 155 -1.34 1.29 -11.13
CA PHE A 155 -1.17 1.30 -12.58
C PHE A 155 -1.68 0.03 -13.27
N ALA A 156 -2.29 -0.89 -12.54
CA ALA A 156 -2.89 -2.08 -13.15
C ALA A 156 -4.04 -1.67 -14.09
N GLY A 157 -4.01 -2.18 -15.32
CA GLY A 157 -5.01 -1.87 -16.35
C GLY A 157 -4.85 -0.50 -17.02
N ALA A 158 -4.03 0.41 -16.48
CA ALA A 158 -3.77 1.71 -17.10
C ALA A 158 -2.99 1.60 -18.43
N ILE A 159 -2.29 0.48 -18.63
CA ILE A 159 -1.50 0.18 -19.85
C ILE A 159 -2.24 -0.78 -20.80
N ALA A 160 -3.32 -1.42 -20.36
CA ALA A 160 -3.95 -2.55 -21.06
C ALA A 160 -4.97 -2.18 -22.17
N GLY A 161 -4.93 -0.98 -22.76
CA GLY A 161 -5.90 -0.65 -23.83
C GLY A 161 -5.73 0.61 -24.67
N GLN A 162 -4.69 1.43 -24.47
CA GLN A 162 -4.60 2.75 -25.12
C GLN A 162 -3.14 3.23 -25.28
N VAL A 163 -2.37 2.72 -26.25
CA VAL A 163 -1.23 3.51 -26.79
C VAL A 163 -1.13 3.41 -28.32
N VAL A 164 -2.28 3.62 -28.98
CA VAL A 164 -2.37 4.33 -30.26
C VAL A 164 -3.13 5.62 -29.95
N GLY A 165 -2.47 6.64 -29.37
CA GLY A 165 -3.18 7.89 -29.00
C GLY A 165 -2.60 8.80 -27.91
N GLY A 166 -1.28 9.05 -27.90
CA GLY A 166 -0.62 10.33 -27.58
C GLY A 166 -0.83 11.16 -26.29
N ALA A 167 -1.90 11.04 -25.48
CA ALA A 167 -2.21 12.07 -24.46
C ALA A 167 -2.16 11.62 -22.99
N ILE A 168 -2.54 10.38 -22.65
CA ILE A 168 -2.59 9.91 -21.25
C ILE A 168 -1.32 9.13 -20.85
N SER A 169 -0.59 8.59 -21.84
CA SER A 169 0.60 7.75 -21.62
C SER A 169 1.71 8.52 -20.89
N ASN A 170 2.08 9.72 -21.34
CA ASN A 170 3.18 10.49 -20.77
C ASN A 170 2.95 10.98 -19.33
N MET A 171 1.70 11.01 -18.85
CA MET A 171 1.41 11.42 -17.46
C MET A 171 1.67 10.30 -16.45
N LEU A 172 1.43 9.03 -16.82
CA LEU A 172 1.62 7.89 -15.94
C LEU A 172 3.10 7.58 -15.68
N PHE A 173 3.98 7.96 -16.61
CA PHE A 173 5.42 7.71 -16.55
C PHE A 173 6.20 8.85 -15.87
N ARG A 174 5.51 9.82 -15.26
CA ARG A 174 6.12 10.93 -14.53
C ARG A 174 5.70 10.86 -13.07
N PRO A 175 6.60 11.18 -12.12
CA PRO A 175 6.26 11.21 -10.71
C PRO A 175 5.07 12.14 -10.42
N GLN A 176 4.00 11.58 -9.88
CA GLN A 176 2.82 12.31 -9.40
C GLN A 176 2.33 11.74 -8.06
N TYR A 177 1.54 12.52 -7.35
CA TYR A 177 0.82 12.02 -6.17
C TYR A 177 -0.38 11.21 -6.62
N TYR A 178 -0.59 10.06 -5.99
CA TYR A 178 -1.76 9.23 -6.20
C TYR A 178 -2.39 8.90 -4.86
N VAL A 179 -3.71 8.94 -4.82
CA VAL A 179 -4.51 8.50 -3.68
C VAL A 179 -5.15 7.16 -4.05
N PRO A 180 -5.06 6.14 -3.19
CA PRO A 180 -5.76 4.86 -3.39
C PRO A 180 -7.26 5.08 -3.64
N PRO A 181 -7.95 4.21 -4.40
CA PRO A 181 -9.41 4.28 -4.53
C PRO A 181 -10.09 4.02 -3.18
N VAL A 182 -11.41 4.16 -3.14
CA VAL A 182 -12.22 3.74 -1.97
C VAL A 182 -11.90 2.28 -1.63
N TYR A 183 -11.64 2.01 -0.36
CA TYR A 183 -11.33 0.67 0.12
C TYR A 183 -12.46 -0.32 -0.22
N GLN A 184 -12.09 -1.46 -0.79
CA GLN A 184 -12.99 -2.55 -1.11
C GLN A 184 -12.46 -3.85 -0.48
N PRO A 185 -13.21 -4.52 0.40
CA PRO A 185 -12.78 -5.78 0.98
C PRO A 185 -12.80 -6.90 -0.07
N GLY A 186 -11.93 -7.89 0.08
CA GLY A 186 -12.01 -9.16 -0.66
C GLY A 186 -11.38 -9.18 -2.05
N GLY A 187 -10.71 -8.12 -2.50
CA GLY A 187 -9.98 -8.10 -3.78
C GLY A 187 -8.91 -7.02 -3.85
N VAL A 188 -7.95 -7.17 -4.76
CA VAL A 188 -6.90 -6.17 -5.01
C VAL A 188 -7.56 -4.90 -5.54
N MET A 189 -7.28 -3.77 -4.90
CA MET A 189 -7.71 -2.46 -5.34
C MET A 189 -6.89 -2.04 -6.55
N THR A 190 -7.53 -1.67 -7.66
CA THR A 190 -6.87 -1.33 -8.91
C THR A 190 -7.08 0.14 -9.28
N GLY A 191 -6.10 0.75 -9.96
CA GLY A 191 -6.16 2.15 -10.36
C GLY A 191 -6.01 3.10 -9.17
N TYR A 192 -6.44 4.35 -9.31
CA TYR A 192 -6.32 5.37 -8.27
C TYR A 192 -7.62 6.14 -8.10
N GLY A 193 -7.87 6.60 -6.88
CA GLY A 193 -9.03 7.42 -6.54
C GLY A 193 -8.85 8.89 -6.91
N GLY A 194 -7.62 9.39 -6.90
CA GLY A 194 -7.24 10.75 -7.30
C GLY A 194 -5.75 10.84 -7.62
N TYR A 195 -5.36 11.84 -8.40
CA TYR A 195 -3.95 12.05 -8.78
C TYR A 195 -3.64 13.53 -9.07
N GLY A 196 -2.37 13.93 -8.96
CA GLY A 196 -1.96 15.30 -9.28
C GLY A 196 -0.49 15.60 -9.02
N ASN A 197 -0.05 16.79 -9.44
CA ASN A 197 1.32 17.27 -9.22
C ASN A 197 1.57 17.69 -7.76
N SER A 198 0.51 17.87 -6.97
CA SER A 198 0.57 18.05 -5.52
C SER A 198 -0.38 17.08 -4.82
N TYR A 199 -0.10 16.77 -3.55
CA TYR A 199 -0.96 15.91 -2.75
C TYR A 199 -2.38 16.51 -2.62
N ASP A 200 -2.50 17.82 -2.39
CA ASP A 200 -3.80 18.50 -2.30
C ASP A 200 -4.59 18.39 -3.61
N GLN A 201 -3.94 18.48 -4.77
CA GLN A 201 -4.61 18.28 -6.05
C GLN A 201 -5.15 16.84 -6.18
N ALA A 202 -4.38 15.84 -5.76
CA ALA A 202 -4.81 14.44 -5.78
C ALA A 202 -5.99 14.21 -4.83
N VAL A 203 -5.96 14.81 -3.64
CA VAL A 203 -7.06 14.78 -2.65
C VAL A 203 -8.31 15.46 -3.20
N ASN A 204 -8.19 16.64 -3.81
CA ASN A 204 -9.33 17.36 -4.38
C ASN A 204 -10.01 16.54 -5.48
N ARG A 205 -9.26 15.93 -6.39
CA ARG A 205 -9.82 15.06 -7.44
C ARG A 205 -10.50 13.81 -6.86
N TYR A 206 -9.94 13.26 -5.78
CA TYR A 206 -10.58 12.16 -5.06
C TYR A 206 -11.94 12.61 -4.48
N GLN A 207 -11.97 13.77 -3.82
CA GLN A 207 -13.18 14.34 -3.23
C GLN A 207 -14.24 14.69 -4.29
N GLU A 208 -13.85 15.24 -5.44
CA GLU A 208 -14.77 15.49 -6.56
C GLU A 208 -15.41 14.20 -7.05
N ARG A 209 -14.64 13.11 -7.11
CA ARG A 209 -15.10 11.80 -7.59
C ARG A 209 -16.00 11.07 -6.59
N TYR A 210 -15.63 11.03 -5.31
CA TYR A 210 -16.30 10.21 -4.28
C TYR A 210 -17.13 11.00 -3.28
N GLN A 211 -17.14 12.34 -3.39
CA GLN A 211 -17.86 13.26 -2.51
C GLN A 211 -17.51 13.06 -1.02
N ALA A 212 -16.29 12.57 -0.76
CA ALA A 212 -15.76 12.29 0.56
C ALA A 212 -14.22 12.44 0.56
N PRO A 213 -13.60 12.83 1.68
CA PRO A 213 -12.14 12.83 1.80
C PRO A 213 -11.58 11.39 1.74
N PRO A 214 -10.33 11.22 1.26
CA PRO A 214 -9.62 9.96 1.40
C PRO A 214 -9.52 9.50 2.86
N ALA A 215 -9.45 8.19 3.10
CA ALA A 215 -9.37 7.62 4.44
C ALA A 215 -8.22 8.23 5.27
N ALA A 216 -7.03 8.36 4.70
CA ALA A 216 -5.88 9.00 5.35
C ALA A 216 -6.12 10.45 5.76
N VAL A 217 -6.79 11.24 4.92
CA VAL A 217 -7.10 12.65 5.21
C VAL A 217 -8.09 12.74 6.36
N LYS A 218 -9.15 11.93 6.31
CA LYS A 218 -10.16 11.83 7.38
C LYS A 218 -9.50 11.39 8.70
N ASN A 219 -8.77 10.29 8.67
CA ASN A 219 -8.20 9.67 9.86
C ASN A 219 -7.13 10.56 10.52
N ARG A 220 -6.31 11.28 9.74
CA ARG A 220 -5.33 12.22 10.31
C ARG A 220 -5.96 13.34 11.14
N GLN A 221 -7.19 13.73 10.83
CA GLN A 221 -7.92 14.77 11.55
C GLN A 221 -8.65 14.24 12.79
N THR A 222 -9.13 13.00 12.74
CA THR A 222 -10.01 12.44 13.76
C THR A 222 -9.31 11.53 14.76
N LEU A 223 -8.24 10.85 14.34
CA LEU A 223 -7.48 9.99 15.23
C LEU A 223 -6.70 10.83 16.22
N ARG A 224 -6.77 10.45 17.50
CA ARG A 224 -5.87 10.98 18.50
C ARG A 224 -4.44 10.64 18.11
N ALA A 225 -3.60 11.66 17.92
CA ALA A 225 -2.16 11.49 18.00
C ALA A 225 -1.80 11.15 19.46
N THR A 226 -1.93 9.88 19.82
CA THR A 226 -1.47 9.35 21.11
C THR A 226 0.07 9.38 21.13
N GLY A 227 0.63 10.58 21.37
CA GLY A 227 2.09 10.74 21.30
C GLY A 227 2.67 12.12 21.62
N VAL A 228 1.86 13.14 21.97
CA VAL A 228 2.40 14.43 22.45
C VAL A 228 2.06 14.58 23.93
N THR A 229 2.85 13.95 24.79
CA THR A 229 2.99 14.40 26.17
C THR A 229 3.84 15.68 26.15
N ASN A 230 3.19 16.85 26.17
CA ASN A 230 3.86 18.11 26.49
C ASN A 230 4.31 18.07 27.96
N SER A 231 5.46 17.44 28.24
CA SER A 231 6.16 17.62 29.50
C SER A 231 7.12 18.81 29.39
N THR A 232 6.58 20.04 29.37
CA THR A 232 7.38 21.21 29.74
C THR A 232 6.98 21.60 31.15
N ARG A 233 7.79 21.06 32.07
CA ARG A 233 7.88 21.32 33.49
C ARG A 233 7.71 22.81 33.81
N SER A 234 6.70 23.12 34.61
CA SER A 234 6.59 24.38 35.36
C SER A 234 7.81 24.50 36.28
N ASN A 235 8.71 25.44 35.98
CA ASN A 235 9.72 25.88 36.93
C ASN A 235 9.10 26.90 37.87
N ASN A 236 8.42 26.42 38.92
CA ASN A 236 8.29 27.19 40.14
C ASN A 236 9.67 27.21 40.81
N THR A 237 10.31 28.37 40.82
CA THR A 237 11.45 28.62 41.71
C THR A 237 11.04 29.69 42.70
N ARG A 238 11.22 29.36 43.99
CA ARG A 238 11.11 30.23 45.15
C ARG A 238 12.01 31.45 45.06
#